data_AF-A0A2D4XPX9-F1
#
_entry.id   AF-A0A2D4XPX9-F1
#
_cell.length_a   1.000
_cell.length_b   1.000
_cell.length_c   1.000
_cell.angle_alpha   90.00
_cell.angle_beta   90.00
_cell.angle_gamma   90.00
#
_symmetry.space_group_name_H-M   'P 1'
#
loop_
_entity.id
_entity.type
_entity.pdbx_description
1 polymer ?
#
loop_
_entity_poly.entity_id
_entity_poly.type
_entity_poly.pdbx_seq_one_letter_code
_entity_poly.pdbx_strand_id
1 'polypeptide(L)'
;MVKNKKTIEINCVGCNKKISASVNKIYAKESKSAFLIAGIIFMIGSILILIIWSKILSNSKNAMGLYAVALLLLVPVWIYIIIQKQERIRVSTFNHTYVNDYH
;
A
#
# COMPACT_ATOMS: atom_id res chain seq x y z
N MET A 1 0.79 -37.85 -18.14
CA MET A 1 0.53 -37.19 -16.84
C MET A 1 -0.46 -36.06 -17.07
N VAL A 2 -1.62 -36.13 -16.41
CA VAL A 2 -2.79 -35.27 -16.70
C VAL A 2 -2.48 -33.82 -16.30
N LYS A 3 -2.10 -32.99 -17.27
CA LYS A 3 -2.09 -31.53 -17.13
C LYS A 3 -3.53 -31.06 -17.02
N ASN A 4 -4.05 -31.01 -15.81
CA ASN A 4 -5.40 -30.52 -15.54
C ASN A 4 -5.39 -29.01 -15.80
N LYS A 5 -5.71 -28.61 -17.03
CA LYS A 5 -5.77 -27.22 -17.50
C LYS A 5 -6.97 -26.54 -16.83
N LYS A 6 -6.83 -26.24 -15.53
CA LYS A 6 -7.86 -25.54 -14.75
C LYS A 6 -8.03 -24.15 -15.36
N THR A 7 -9.15 -23.95 -16.02
CA THR A 7 -9.62 -22.65 -16.49
C THR A 7 -10.54 -22.07 -15.44
N ILE A 8 -10.31 -20.83 -15.05
CA ILE A 8 -11.21 -20.10 -14.17
C ILE A 8 -11.89 -18.99 -14.96
N GLU A 9 -13.18 -18.83 -14.75
CA GLU A 9 -13.93 -17.70 -15.26
C GLU A 9 -13.73 -16.52 -14.31
N ILE A 10 -13.04 -15.50 -14.80
CA ILE A 10 -12.81 -14.27 -14.05
C ILE A 10 -13.74 -13.20 -14.61
N ASN A 11 -14.45 -12.52 -13.72
CA ASN A 11 -15.23 -11.36 -14.13
C ASN A 11 -14.34 -10.10 -14.08
N CYS A 12 -14.10 -9.49 -15.22
CA CYS A 12 -13.31 -8.27 -15.30
C CYS A 12 -14.12 -7.08 -14.78
N VAL A 13 -13.78 -6.55 -13.61
CA VAL A 13 -14.49 -5.40 -13.02
C VAL A 13 -14.41 -4.15 -13.91
N GLY A 14 -13.27 -3.92 -14.57
CA GLY A 14 -13.07 -2.73 -15.42
C GLY A 14 -13.68 -2.82 -16.82
N CYS A 15 -14.06 -4.02 -17.27
CA CYS A 15 -14.53 -4.24 -18.64
C CYS A 15 -15.82 -5.08 -18.74
N ASN A 16 -16.37 -5.48 -17.59
CA ASN A 16 -17.61 -6.23 -17.39
C ASN A 16 -17.77 -7.47 -18.29
N LYS A 17 -16.64 -8.05 -18.69
CA LYS A 17 -16.55 -9.25 -19.53
C LYS A 17 -16.08 -10.43 -18.69
N LYS A 18 -16.69 -11.58 -18.94
CA LYS A 18 -16.23 -12.87 -18.41
C LYS A 18 -15.06 -13.36 -19.25
N ILE A 19 -13.90 -13.50 -18.62
CA ILE A 19 -12.68 -13.96 -19.27
C ILE A 19 -12.41 -15.37 -18.76
N SER A 20 -12.41 -16.34 -19.67
CA SER A 20 -11.89 -17.68 -19.37
C SER A 20 -10.38 -17.65 -19.53
N ALA A 21 -9.67 -17.63 -18.39
CA ALA A 21 -8.22 -17.64 -18.37
C ALA A 21 -7.71 -18.94 -17.76
N SER A 22 -6.62 -19.46 -18.30
CA SER A 22 -5.84 -20.49 -17.63
C SER A 22 -5.21 -19.87 -16.39
N VAL A 23 -5.32 -20.55 -15.24
CA VAL A 23 -4.78 -20.09 -13.94
C VAL A 23 -3.31 -19.67 -14.06
N ASN A 24 -2.55 -20.32 -14.95
CA ASN A 24 -1.13 -20.10 -15.19
C ASN A 24 -0.79 -18.79 -15.93
N LYS A 25 -1.79 -18.01 -16.38
CA LYS A 25 -1.58 -16.71 -17.07
C LYS A 25 -2.00 -15.51 -16.23
N ILE A 26 -2.28 -15.71 -14.94
CA ILE A 26 -2.78 -14.67 -14.04
C ILE A 26 -1.61 -14.14 -13.21
N TYR A 27 -1.41 -12.83 -13.26
CA TYR A 27 -0.35 -12.15 -12.52
C TYR A 27 -0.97 -11.08 -11.63
N ALA A 28 -0.48 -10.96 -10.41
CA ALA A 28 -0.83 -9.86 -9.53
C ALA A 28 -0.03 -8.60 -9.94
N LYS A 29 -0.71 -7.45 -9.91
CA LYS A 29 -0.12 -6.13 -10.11
C LYS A 29 -0.26 -5.32 -8.83
N GLU A 30 0.77 -4.56 -8.49
CA GLU A 30 0.73 -3.64 -7.35
C GLU A 30 -0.43 -2.65 -7.47
N SER A 31 -1.17 -2.48 -6.37
CA SER A 31 -2.30 -1.56 -6.31
C SER A 31 -1.84 -0.13 -6.04
N LYS A 32 -2.13 0.80 -6.96
CA LYS A 32 -1.86 2.24 -6.77
C LYS A 32 -2.92 2.95 -5.92
N SER A 33 -4.11 2.35 -5.74
CA SER A 33 -5.22 3.00 -5.00
C SER A 33 -4.94 3.05 -3.50
N ALA A 34 -4.30 2.02 -2.94
CA ALA A 34 -3.88 2.00 -1.54
C ALA A 34 -2.92 3.17 -1.22
N PHE A 35 -2.01 3.48 -2.14
CA PHE A 35 -1.10 4.62 -2.02
C PHE A 35 -1.81 5.96 -2.07
N LEU A 36 -2.81 6.11 -2.94
CA LEU A 36 -3.60 7.33 -3.03
C LEU A 36 -4.35 7.61 -1.72
N ILE A 37 -5.01 6.59 -1.17
CA ILE A 37 -5.74 6.69 0.10
C ILE A 37 -4.78 7.01 1.25
N ALA A 38 -3.63 6.32 1.33
CA ALA A 38 -2.61 6.59 2.33
C ALA A 38 -2.06 8.03 2.23
N GLY A 39 -1.85 8.53 1.02
CA GLY A 39 -1.40 9.91 0.77
C GLY A 39 -2.41 10.98 1.23
N ILE A 40 -3.71 10.73 1.03
CA ILE A 40 -4.77 11.63 1.49
C ILE A 40 -4.82 11.67 3.02
N ILE A 41 -4.79 10.50 3.67
CA ILE A 41 -4.76 10.40 5.15
C ILE A 41 -3.53 11.13 5.69
N PHE A 42 -2.38 10.96 5.03
CA PHE A 42 -1.14 11.62 5.40
C PHE A 42 -1.24 13.15 5.30
N MET A 43 -1.78 13.70 4.21
CA MET A 43 -1.96 15.15 4.07
C MET A 43 -2.85 15.72 5.18
N ILE A 44 -4.00 15.09 5.42
CA ILE A 44 -4.96 15.55 6.43
C ILE A 44 -4.33 15.49 7.83
N GLY A 45 -3.68 14.38 8.17
CA GLY A 45 -2.99 14.22 9.44
C GLY A 45 -1.87 15.25 9.65
N SER A 46 -1.10 15.53 8.59
CA SER A 46 -0.01 16.53 8.64
C SER A 46 -0.53 17.94 8.90
N ILE A 47 -1.62 18.35 8.24
CA ILE A 47 -2.25 19.67 8.44
C ILE A 47 -2.75 19.80 9.89
N LEU A 48 -3.44 18.78 10.42
CA LEU A 48 -3.91 18.76 11.80
C LEU A 48 -2.76 18.90 12.81
N ILE A 49 -1.66 18.17 12.60
CA ILE A 49 -0.46 18.24 13.44
C ILE A 49 0.14 19.66 13.40
N LEU A 50 0.22 20.29 12.22
CA LEU A 50 0.75 21.66 12.08
C LEU A 50 -0.12 22.71 12.80
N ILE A 51 -1.45 22.57 12.79
CA ILE A 51 -2.36 23.46 13.51
C ILE A 51 -2.18 23.33 15.02
N ILE A 52 -2.09 22.10 15.53
CA ILE A 52 -1.82 21.85 16.95
C ILE A 52 -0.44 22.39 17.33
N TRP A 53 0.55 22.22 16.45
CA TRP A 53 1.91 22.70 16.63
C TRP A 53 1.99 24.23 16.73
N SER A 54 1.29 24.98 15.88
CA SER A 54 1.33 26.45 15.95
C SER A 54 0.82 26.98 17.29
N LYS A 55 -0.20 26.32 17.87
CA LYS A 55 -0.70 26.63 19.21
C LYS A 55 0.30 26.29 20.31
N ILE A 56 0.97 25.14 20.23
CA ILE A 56 1.97 24.73 21.24
C ILE A 56 3.20 25.63 21.17
N LEU A 57 3.72 25.92 19.98
CA LEU A 57 4.91 26.74 19.80
C LEU A 57 4.70 28.18 20.29
N SER A 58 3.51 28.73 20.07
CA SER A 58 3.13 30.07 20.56
C SER A 58 3.10 30.15 22.09
N ASN A 59 2.90 29.02 22.77
CA ASN A 59 2.81 28.93 24.22
C ASN A 59 4.09 28.38 24.90
N SER A 60 5.00 27.75 24.16
CA SER A 60 6.16 27.05 24.72
C SER A 60 7.48 27.74 24.39
N LYS A 61 8.26 28.11 25.41
CA LYS A 61 9.64 28.62 25.27
C LYS A 61 10.71 27.51 25.16
N ASN A 62 10.31 26.24 25.19
CA ASN A 62 11.24 25.11 25.32
C ASN A 62 11.48 24.37 24.00
N ALA A 63 12.75 24.29 23.59
CA ALA A 63 13.21 23.59 22.40
C ALA A 63 12.89 22.08 22.38
N MET A 64 12.60 21.47 23.54
CA MET A 64 12.31 20.05 23.68
C MET A 64 11.02 19.61 22.95
N GLY A 65 10.01 20.48 22.88
CA GLY A 65 8.79 20.20 22.11
C GLY A 65 9.04 20.11 20.61
N LEU A 66 10.06 20.83 20.11
CA LEU A 66 10.43 20.87 18.70
C LEU A 66 11.04 19.54 18.24
N TYR A 67 11.89 18.94 19.07
CA TYR A 67 12.48 17.62 18.80
C TYR A 67 11.45 16.49 18.87
N ALA A 68 10.53 16.53 19.83
CA ALA A 68 9.46 15.53 19.95
C ALA A 68 8.56 15.49 18.72
N VAL A 69 8.22 16.66 18.17
CA VAL A 69 7.37 16.78 16.97
C VAL A 69 8.12 16.37 15.70
N ALA A 70 9.41 16.69 15.59
CA ALA A 70 10.24 16.24 14.48
C ALA A 70 10.30 14.70 14.41
N LEU A 71 10.41 14.03 15.56
CA LEU A 71 10.32 12.57 15.64
C LEU A 71 8.94 12.04 15.24
N LEU A 72 7.87 12.71 15.67
CA LEU A 72 6.50 12.28 15.40
C LEU A 72 6.13 12.42 13.91
N LEU A 73 6.69 13.41 13.20
CA LEU A 73 6.56 13.56 11.75
C LEU A 73 7.22 12.42 10.96
N LEU A 74 8.18 11.70 11.54
CA LEU A 74 8.79 10.55 10.87
C LEU A 74 7.87 9.32 10.86
N VAL A 75 6.97 9.18 11.84
CA VAL A 75 6.05 8.03 11.98
C VAL A 75 5.29 7.71 10.68
N PRO A 76 4.60 8.67 10.02
CA PRO A 76 3.92 8.38 8.77
C PRO A 76 4.84 7.96 7.61
N VAL A 77 6.08 8.45 7.58
CA VAL A 77 7.08 8.03 6.58
C VAL A 77 7.41 6.54 6.77
N TRP A 78 7.61 6.11 8.00
CA TRP A 78 7.84 4.70 8.33
C TRP A 78 6.63 3.82 7.97
N ILE A 79 5.41 4.29 8.26
CA ILE A 79 4.17 3.59 7.89
C ILE A 79 4.09 3.40 6.36
N TYR A 80 4.39 4.45 5.58
CA TYR A 80 4.41 4.37 4.12
C TYR A 80 5.38 3.31 3.61
N ILE A 81 6.61 3.29 4.14
CA ILE A 81 7.65 2.32 3.74
C ILE A 81 7.18 0.89 4.05
N ILE A 82 6.58 0.67 5.22
CA ILE A 82 6.06 -0.64 5.62
C ILE A 82 4.94 -1.10 4.68
N ILE A 83 3.96 -0.25 4.40
CA ILE A 83 2.85 -0.56 3.49
C ILE A 83 3.39 -0.91 2.10
N GLN A 84 4.32 -0.12 1.57
CA GLN A 84 4.94 -0.38 0.27
C GLN A 84 5.67 -1.72 0.25
N LYS A 85 6.43 -2.04 1.31
CA LYS A 85 7.15 -3.31 1.41
C LYS A 85 6.17 -4.49 1.46
N GLN A 86 5.10 -4.38 2.23
CA GLN A 86 4.07 -5.43 2.31
C GLN A 86 3.37 -5.65 0.97
N GLU A 87 3.04 -4.58 0.25
CA GLU A 87 2.39 -4.68 -1.06
C GLU A 87 3.29 -5.37 -2.10
N ARG A 88 4.58 -5.00 -2.14
CA ARG A 88 5.58 -5.67 -2.99
C ARG A 88 5.69 -7.16 -2.68
N ILE A 89 5.78 -7.51 -1.39
CA ILE A 89 5.86 -8.92 -0.95
C ILE A 89 4.60 -9.67 -1.36
N ARG A 90 3.41 -9.10 -1.17
CA ARG A 90 2.13 -9.72 -1.54
C ARG A 90 2.08 -10.09 -3.02
N VAL A 91 2.47 -9.15 -3.89
CA VAL A 91 2.49 -9.35 -5.34
C VAL A 91 3.55 -10.36 -5.73
N SER A 92 4.76 -10.26 -5.16
CA SER A 92 5.86 -11.17 -5.45
C SER A 92 5.55 -12.60 -5.01
N THR A 93 4.96 -12.79 -3.83
CA THR A 93 4.57 -14.12 -3.33
C THR A 93 3.49 -14.73 -4.22
N PHE A 94 2.47 -13.96 -4.60
CA PHE A 94 1.45 -14.45 -5.53
C PHE A 94 2.08 -14.89 -6.87
N ASN A 95 2.91 -14.04 -7.46
CA ASN A 95 3.55 -14.37 -8.73
C ASN A 95 4.49 -15.57 -8.59
N HIS A 96 5.29 -15.66 -7.52
CA HIS A 96 6.19 -16.79 -7.32
C HIS A 96 5.43 -18.11 -7.12
N THR A 97 4.40 -18.14 -6.27
CA THR A 97 3.64 -19.36 -5.96
C THR A 97 2.79 -19.84 -7.14
N TYR A 98 2.20 -18.95 -7.93
CA TYR A 98 1.26 -19.37 -8.97
C TYR A 98 1.85 -19.36 -10.39
N VAL A 99 2.94 -18.64 -10.64
CA VAL A 99 3.60 -18.59 -11.96
C VAL A 99 4.80 -19.53 -12.03
N ASN A 100 5.59 -19.64 -10.95
CA ASN A 100 6.89 -20.34 -11.00
C ASN A 100 6.80 -21.86 -10.75
N ASP A 101 5.71 -22.36 -10.15
CA ASP A 101 5.46 -23.80 -9.93
C ASP A 101 5.17 -24.60 -11.22
N TYR A 102 5.44 -24.04 -12.41
CA TYR A 102 5.12 -24.63 -13.71
C TYR A 102 6.27 -24.66 -14.73
N HIS A 103 7.52 -24.42 -14.29
CA HIS A 103 8.71 -24.71 -15.10
C HIS A 103 9.23 -26.13 -14.86
#